data_AF-A0A817LD99-F1
#
_entry.id   AF-A0A817LD99-F1
#
_cell.length_a   1.000
_cell.length_b   1.000
_cell.length_c   1.000
_cell.angle_alpha   90.00
_cell.angle_beta   90.00
_cell.angle_gamma   90.00
#
_symmetry.space_group_name_H-M   'P 1'
#
loop_
_entity.id
_entity.type
_entity.pdbx_description
1 polymer ?
#
loop_
_entity_poly.entity_id
_entity_poly.type
_entity_poly.pdbx_seq_one_letter_code
_entity_poly.pdbx_strand_id
1 'polypeptide(L)'
;MIAKNLKEIGNILFEQELYDDALNYCQQALTIIEEKCPTNHIEIANCLREIGLVWNSKIDYDRAAEYFEKCLCIREASLSLADPMITDIILYLNQVTIGDSFSRIGQHYEHLNKPISAIDYYKQALTIFQNCLPEWHENRVAIVTGADNGIGQGTAVAFAKADADVVITYRSDEKGAKETTKRVMKTCRKALVVVQIYVGDESQVKNLFDKILSEFKRLDILVNHAGKLKY
;
A
#
# COMPACT_ATOMS: atom_id res chain seq x y z
N MET A 1 24.01 12.38 -2.84
CA MET A 1 24.54 12.01 -1.52
C MET A 1 23.97 12.91 -0.41
N ILE A 2 24.10 14.25 -0.51
CA ILE A 2 23.57 15.19 0.50
C ILE A 2 22.04 15.05 0.69
N ALA A 3 21.23 15.15 -0.37
CA ALA A 3 19.77 15.04 -0.26
C ALA A 3 19.30 13.70 0.33
N LYS A 4 19.96 12.60 -0.01
CA LYS A 4 19.66 11.28 0.55
C LYS A 4 19.89 11.26 2.06
N ASN A 5 21.02 11.77 2.53
CA ASN A 5 21.31 11.83 3.96
C ASN A 5 20.33 12.73 4.72
N LEU A 6 19.94 13.87 4.13
CA LEU A 6 18.93 14.77 4.73
C LEU A 6 17.57 14.06 4.87
N LYS A 7 17.17 13.28 3.86
CA LYS A 7 15.95 12.47 3.93
C LYS A 7 16.00 11.42 5.03
N GLU A 8 17.12 10.69 5.16
CA GLU A 8 17.28 9.72 6.25
C GLU A 8 17.22 10.39 7.63
N ILE A 9 17.80 11.58 7.79
CA ILE A 9 17.68 12.37 9.03
C ILE A 9 16.22 12.74 9.27
N GLY A 10 15.51 13.22 8.25
CA GLY A 10 14.08 13.54 8.34
C GLY A 10 13.24 12.34 8.78
N ASN A 11 13.50 11.15 8.24
CA ASN A 11 12.80 9.92 8.61
C ASN A 11 13.05 9.52 10.07
N ILE A 12 14.30 9.60 10.55
CA ILE A 12 14.64 9.31 11.95
C ILE A 12 13.94 10.29 12.89
N LEU A 13 13.89 11.58 12.53
CA LEU A 13 13.20 12.60 13.32
C LEU A 13 11.68 12.38 13.32
N PHE A 14 11.13 11.94 12.20
CA PHE A 14 9.72 11.57 12.08
C PHE A 14 9.37 10.41 13.02
N GLU A 15 10.20 9.36 13.09
CA GLU A 15 10.03 8.24 14.02
C GLU A 15 10.13 8.68 15.49
N GLN A 16 10.82 9.79 15.78
CA GLN A 16 10.92 10.40 17.11
C GLN A 16 9.81 11.43 17.39
N GLU A 17 8.81 11.54 16.50
CA GLU A 17 7.71 12.51 16.59
C GLU A 17 8.16 13.98 16.55
N LEU A 18 9.40 14.25 16.12
CA LEU A 18 9.97 15.59 15.93
C LEU A 18 9.58 16.13 14.56
N TYR A 19 8.29 16.40 14.37
CA TYR A 19 7.73 16.64 13.05
C TYR A 19 8.21 17.94 12.37
N ASP A 20 8.44 19.02 13.11
CA ASP A 20 8.89 20.29 12.52
C ASP A 20 10.34 20.19 12.01
N ASP A 21 11.21 19.50 12.75
CA ASP A 21 12.56 19.21 12.31
C ASP A 21 12.56 18.24 11.12
N ALA A 22 11.74 17.19 11.17
CA ALA A 22 11.56 16.27 10.04
C ALA A 22 11.15 17.00 8.76
N LEU A 23 10.16 17.90 8.84
CA LEU A 23 9.74 18.75 7.72
C LEU A 23 10.88 19.61 7.19
N ASN A 24 11.66 20.24 8.07
CA ASN A 24 12.79 21.08 7.67
C ASN A 24 13.82 20.27 6.87
N TYR A 25 14.21 19.09 7.35
CA TYR A 25 15.18 18.23 6.66
C TYR A 25 14.63 17.67 5.34
N CYS A 26 13.37 17.24 5.31
CA CYS A 26 12.71 16.77 4.09
C CYS A 26 12.57 17.89 3.04
N GLN A 27 12.28 19.12 3.46
CA GLN A 27 12.16 20.28 2.57
C GLN A 27 13.52 20.71 2.00
N GLN A 28 14.58 20.68 2.81
CA GLN A 28 15.96 20.89 2.31
C GLN A 28 16.37 19.82 1.30
N ALA A 29 16.03 18.55 1.56
CA ALA A 29 16.27 17.46 0.62
C ALA A 29 15.53 17.70 -0.71
N LEU A 30 14.26 18.11 -0.64
CA LEU A 30 13.44 18.42 -1.80
C LEU A 30 14.06 19.53 -2.67
N THR A 31 14.45 20.66 -2.05
CA THR A 31 15.10 21.78 -2.78
C THR A 31 16.35 21.32 -3.53
N ILE A 32 17.22 20.52 -2.90
CA ILE A 32 18.45 20.02 -3.55
C ILE A 32 18.13 19.09 -4.72
N ILE A 33 17.07 18.30 -4.63
CA ILE A 33 16.67 17.38 -5.72
C ILE A 33 16.06 18.18 -6.86
N GLU A 34 15.18 19.15 -6.58
CA GLU A 34 14.56 20.02 -7.59
C GLU A 34 15.59 20.82 -8.39
N GLU A 35 16.68 21.27 -7.76
CA GLU A 35 17.78 21.97 -8.45
C GLU A 35 18.59 21.07 -9.37
N LYS A 36 18.68 19.77 -9.07
CA LYS A 36 19.62 18.83 -9.73
C LYS A 36 18.95 17.88 -10.71
N CYS A 37 17.65 17.70 -10.59
CA CYS A 37 16.91 16.69 -11.31
C CYS A 37 15.81 17.35 -12.16
N PRO A 38 15.43 16.72 -13.29
CA PRO A 38 14.23 17.12 -14.02
C PRO A 38 13.00 17.16 -13.10
N THR A 39 12.03 18.01 -13.43
CA THR A 39 10.82 18.23 -12.60
C THR A 39 9.96 16.98 -12.42
N ASN A 40 10.08 15.99 -13.30
CA ASN A 40 9.40 14.70 -13.21
C ASN A 40 10.24 13.60 -12.53
N HIS A 41 11.35 13.93 -11.87
CA HIS A 41 12.25 12.93 -11.33
C HIS A 41 11.65 12.22 -10.10
N ILE A 42 11.77 10.89 -10.06
CA ILE A 42 11.14 10.03 -9.04
C ILE A 42 11.54 10.38 -7.59
N GLU A 43 12.76 10.87 -7.37
CA GLU A 43 13.20 11.29 -6.04
C GLU A 43 12.44 12.53 -5.52
N ILE A 44 11.94 13.40 -6.41
CA ILE A 44 11.08 14.53 -6.03
C ILE A 44 9.77 13.97 -5.45
N ALA A 45 9.15 13.01 -6.14
CA ALA A 45 7.95 12.34 -5.65
C ALA A 45 8.18 11.60 -4.33
N ASN A 46 9.31 10.92 -4.16
CA ASN A 46 9.67 10.29 -2.89
C ASN A 46 9.73 11.32 -1.75
N CYS A 47 10.40 12.46 -1.95
CA CYS A 47 10.47 13.52 -0.94
C CYS A 47 9.10 14.13 -0.62
N LEU A 48 8.28 14.40 -1.64
CA LEU A 48 6.91 14.91 -1.44
C LEU A 48 6.05 13.92 -0.64
N ARG A 49 6.20 12.61 -0.88
CA ARG A 49 5.51 11.57 -0.09
C ARG A 49 5.93 11.62 1.38
N GLU A 50 7.22 11.73 1.68
CA GLU A 50 7.67 11.82 3.09
C GLU A 50 7.12 13.07 3.77
N ILE A 51 7.14 14.23 3.10
CA ILE A 51 6.55 15.47 3.62
C ILE A 51 5.05 15.30 3.90
N GLY A 52 4.32 14.66 2.98
CA GLY A 52 2.90 14.33 3.17
C GLY A 52 2.65 13.44 4.39
N LEU A 53 3.50 12.44 4.64
CA LEU A 53 3.40 11.57 5.83
C LEU A 53 3.67 12.33 7.14
N VAL A 54 4.62 13.26 7.14
CA VAL A 54 4.88 14.10 8.32
C VAL A 54 3.67 14.99 8.62
N TRP A 55 3.07 15.64 7.62
CA TRP A 55 1.84 16.42 7.80
C TRP A 55 0.66 15.57 8.26
N ASN A 56 0.53 14.34 7.73
CA ASN A 56 -0.49 13.38 8.17
C ASN A 56 -0.37 13.06 9.67
N SER A 57 0.87 12.90 10.17
CA SER A 57 1.14 12.63 11.59
C SER A 57 0.98 13.87 12.48
N LYS A 58 1.17 15.07 11.93
CA LYS A 58 0.81 16.34 12.57
C LYS A 58 -0.71 16.61 12.57
N ILE A 59 -1.53 15.73 12.00
CA ILE A 59 -2.99 15.89 11.90
C ILE A 59 -3.37 17.09 10.99
N ASP A 60 -2.43 17.61 10.20
CA ASP A 60 -2.67 18.64 9.18
C ASP A 60 -2.92 17.96 7.84
N TYR A 61 -4.12 17.41 7.73
CA TYR A 61 -4.52 16.57 6.62
C TYR A 61 -4.68 17.32 5.30
N ASP A 62 -5.04 18.60 5.35
CA ASP A 62 -5.19 19.43 4.16
C ASP A 62 -3.82 19.60 3.47
N ARG A 63 -2.78 19.89 4.25
CA ARG A 63 -1.40 19.92 3.72
C ARG A 63 -0.92 18.55 3.29
N ALA A 64 -1.21 17.51 4.07
CA ALA A 64 -0.83 16.14 3.68
C ALA A 64 -1.38 15.77 2.30
N ALA A 65 -2.67 16.05 2.05
CA ALA A 65 -3.31 15.80 0.77
C ALA A 65 -2.63 16.55 -0.38
N GLU A 66 -2.33 17.85 -0.20
CA GLU A 66 -1.63 18.66 -1.21
C GLU A 66 -0.29 18.03 -1.62
N TYR A 67 0.51 17.58 -0.65
CA TYR A 67 1.81 16.95 -0.94
C TYR A 67 1.66 15.57 -1.58
N PHE A 68 0.64 14.80 -1.22
CA PHE A 68 0.34 13.53 -1.88
C PHE A 68 -0.13 13.70 -3.33
N GLU A 69 -0.96 14.70 -3.61
CA GLU A 69 -1.37 15.05 -4.99
C GLU A 69 -0.18 15.45 -5.85
N LYS A 70 0.73 16.29 -5.32
CA LYS A 70 1.99 16.64 -6.00
C LYS A 70 2.87 15.42 -6.27
N CYS A 71 2.98 14.52 -5.29
CA CYS A 71 3.72 13.26 -5.44
C CYS A 71 3.13 12.40 -6.58
N LEU A 72 1.81 12.27 -6.64
CA LEU A 72 1.12 11.48 -7.67
C LEU A 72 1.38 12.07 -9.06
N CYS A 73 1.20 13.37 -9.22
CA CYS A 73 1.39 14.06 -10.50
C CYS A 73 2.81 13.84 -11.08
N ILE A 74 3.84 13.94 -10.24
CA ILE A 74 5.23 13.69 -10.66
C ILE A 74 5.46 12.24 -11.05
N ARG A 75 4.86 11.30 -10.32
CA ARG A 75 4.97 9.87 -10.65
C ARG A 75 4.30 9.55 -11.97
N GLU A 76 3.07 10.01 -12.19
CA GLU A 76 2.36 9.84 -13.45
C GLU A 76 3.18 10.38 -14.64
N ALA A 77 3.80 11.55 -14.47
CA ALA A 77 4.70 12.12 -15.48
C ALA A 77 5.98 11.28 -15.69
N SER A 78 6.60 10.78 -14.62
CA SER A 78 7.80 9.94 -14.67
C SER A 78 7.55 8.56 -15.30
N LEU A 79 6.35 8.02 -15.14
CA LEU A 79 5.98 6.66 -15.55
C LEU A 79 5.77 6.52 -17.06
N SER A 80 5.47 7.62 -17.76
CA SER A 80 5.43 7.69 -19.22
C SER A 80 6.75 7.30 -19.91
N LEU A 81 7.84 7.13 -19.14
CA LEU A 81 9.19 6.86 -19.59
C LEU A 81 9.74 5.47 -19.17
N ALA A 82 8.96 4.64 -18.45
CA ALA A 82 9.42 3.39 -17.83
C ALA A 82 8.74 2.12 -18.36
N ASP A 83 9.35 0.94 -18.10
CA ASP A 83 8.81 -0.37 -18.48
C ASP A 83 7.39 -0.58 -17.90
N PRO A 84 6.39 -0.94 -18.72
CA PRO A 84 4.98 -1.03 -18.30
C PRO A 84 4.74 -1.87 -17.03
N MET A 85 5.47 -2.98 -16.84
CA MET A 85 5.21 -3.88 -15.72
C MET A 85 5.68 -3.31 -14.37
N ILE A 86 6.81 -2.60 -14.34
CA ILE A 86 7.33 -1.93 -13.14
C ILE A 86 6.48 -0.70 -12.83
N THR A 87 6.03 -0.02 -13.90
CA THR A 87 5.16 1.15 -13.84
C THR A 87 3.83 0.84 -13.14
N ASP A 88 3.17 -0.25 -13.48
CA ASP A 88 1.88 -0.63 -12.90
C ASP A 88 1.95 -0.90 -11.39
N ILE A 89 3.00 -1.57 -10.93
CA ILE A 89 3.19 -1.90 -9.50
C ILE A 89 3.45 -0.62 -8.69
N ILE A 90 4.31 0.27 -9.19
CA ILE A 90 4.62 1.53 -8.50
C ILE A 90 3.38 2.41 -8.46
N LEU A 91 2.64 2.53 -9.57
CA LEU A 91 1.42 3.33 -9.62
C LEU A 91 0.38 2.80 -8.62
N TYR A 92 0.15 1.49 -8.62
CA TYR A 92 -0.74 0.82 -7.67
C TYR A 92 -0.39 1.14 -6.21
N LEU A 93 0.87 0.92 -5.79
CA LEU A 93 1.28 1.14 -4.40
C LEU A 93 1.13 2.61 -3.97
N ASN A 94 1.40 3.55 -4.88
CA ASN A 94 1.24 4.97 -4.57
C ASN A 94 -0.22 5.37 -4.47
N GLN A 95 -1.06 4.95 -5.42
CA GLN A 95 -2.48 5.25 -5.37
C GLN A 95 -3.15 4.61 -4.13
N VAL A 96 -2.78 3.37 -3.75
CA VAL A 96 -3.24 2.75 -2.49
C VAL A 96 -2.83 3.59 -1.28
N THR A 97 -1.58 4.06 -1.21
CA THR A 97 -1.11 4.92 -0.10
C THR A 97 -1.90 6.23 -0.01
N ILE A 98 -2.27 6.82 -1.15
CA ILE A 98 -3.08 8.03 -1.22
C ILE A 98 -4.53 7.74 -0.78
N GLY A 99 -5.11 6.63 -1.23
CA GLY A 99 -6.45 6.20 -0.78
C GLY A 99 -6.51 5.94 0.72
N ASP A 100 -5.48 5.29 1.29
CA ASP A 100 -5.36 5.08 2.74
C ASP A 100 -5.27 6.41 3.49
N SER A 101 -4.51 7.36 2.92
CA SER A 101 -4.40 8.70 3.48
C SER A 101 -5.76 9.38 3.52
N PHE A 102 -6.48 9.46 2.39
CA PHE A 102 -7.82 10.04 2.35
C PHE A 102 -8.81 9.37 3.31
N SER A 103 -8.70 8.05 3.51
CA SER A 103 -9.51 7.34 4.51
C SER A 103 -9.23 7.81 5.94
N ARG A 104 -7.96 8.05 6.29
CA ARG A 104 -7.56 8.58 7.61
C ARG A 104 -8.02 10.03 7.79
N ILE A 105 -8.01 10.83 6.73
CA ILE A 105 -8.57 12.20 6.73
C ILE A 105 -10.08 12.14 7.01
N GLY A 106 -10.81 11.25 6.30
CA GLY A 106 -12.23 11.01 6.52
C GLY A 106 -12.55 10.67 7.99
N GLN A 107 -11.80 9.74 8.57
CA GLN A 107 -11.92 9.38 9.99
C GLN A 107 -11.70 10.57 10.92
N HIS A 108 -10.71 11.43 10.64
CA HIS A 108 -10.48 12.60 11.49
C HIS A 108 -11.63 13.61 11.44
N TYR A 109 -12.15 13.92 10.26
CA TYR A 109 -13.29 14.83 10.12
C TYR A 109 -14.55 14.26 10.79
N GLU A 110 -14.69 12.93 10.85
CA GLU A 110 -15.71 12.26 11.65
C GLU A 110 -15.53 12.53 13.15
N HIS A 111 -14.30 12.43 13.70
CA HIS A 111 -13.99 12.78 15.09
C HIS A 111 -14.23 14.26 15.41
N LEU A 112 -14.05 15.16 14.43
CA LEU A 112 -14.38 16.59 14.55
C LEU A 112 -15.88 16.89 14.39
N ASN A 113 -16.72 15.86 14.22
CA ASN A 113 -18.16 15.99 13.96
C ASN A 113 -18.48 16.84 12.71
N LYS A 114 -17.65 16.71 11.67
CA LYS A 114 -17.77 17.36 10.36
C LYS A 114 -18.08 16.31 9.27
N PRO A 115 -19.31 15.79 9.22
CA PRO A 115 -19.65 14.60 8.43
C PRO A 115 -19.57 14.84 6.91
N ILE A 116 -19.83 16.06 6.42
CA ILE A 116 -19.79 16.36 4.98
C ILE A 116 -18.36 16.23 4.46
N SER A 117 -17.40 16.87 5.14
CA SER A 117 -15.98 16.77 4.80
C SER A 117 -15.49 15.32 4.90
N ALA A 118 -15.90 14.59 5.93
CA ALA A 118 -15.55 13.17 6.07
C ALA A 118 -16.04 12.34 4.87
N ILE A 119 -17.30 12.51 4.46
CA ILE A 119 -17.89 11.82 3.31
C ILE A 119 -17.13 12.15 2.02
N ASP A 120 -16.75 13.41 1.81
CA ASP A 120 -16.03 13.81 0.61
C ASP A 120 -14.65 13.15 0.51
N TYR A 121 -13.91 13.07 1.62
CA TYR A 121 -12.62 12.36 1.65
C TYR A 121 -12.78 10.84 1.53
N TYR A 122 -13.80 10.25 2.15
CA TYR A 122 -14.10 8.83 1.94
C TYR A 122 -14.49 8.53 0.49
N LYS A 123 -15.20 9.44 -0.20
CA LYS A 123 -15.49 9.30 -1.64
C LYS A 123 -14.22 9.36 -2.47
N GLN A 124 -13.30 10.28 -2.17
CA GLN A 124 -12.00 10.37 -2.86
C GLN A 124 -11.18 9.09 -2.66
N ALA A 125 -11.09 8.59 -1.42
CA ALA A 125 -10.46 7.31 -1.11
C ALA A 125 -11.11 6.17 -1.90
N LEU A 126 -12.44 6.09 -1.90
CA LEU A 126 -13.20 5.07 -2.61
C LEU A 126 -12.94 5.12 -4.12
N THR A 127 -12.96 6.31 -4.72
CA THR A 127 -12.66 6.49 -6.15
C THR A 127 -11.24 6.03 -6.47
N ILE A 128 -10.26 6.39 -5.65
CA ILE A 128 -8.89 5.94 -5.82
C ILE A 128 -8.81 4.43 -5.71
N PHE A 129 -9.36 3.81 -4.67
CA PHE A 129 -9.34 2.36 -4.54
C PHE A 129 -10.08 1.64 -5.66
N GLN A 130 -11.19 2.20 -6.16
CA GLN A 130 -11.91 1.67 -7.33
C GLN A 130 -11.05 1.73 -8.60
N ASN A 131 -10.30 2.81 -8.79
CA ASN A 131 -9.41 2.99 -9.93
C ASN A 131 -8.07 2.24 -9.77
N CYS A 132 -7.67 1.95 -8.54
CA CYS A 132 -6.52 1.11 -8.17
C CYS A 132 -6.79 -0.37 -8.36
N LEU A 133 -8.05 -0.80 -8.55
CA LEU A 133 -8.38 -2.20 -8.81
C LEU A 133 -8.18 -2.44 -10.30
N PRO A 134 -7.05 -3.00 -10.71
CA PRO A 134 -6.67 -2.98 -12.11
C PRO A 134 -7.23 -4.21 -12.80
N GLU A 135 -7.51 -4.10 -14.10
CA GLU A 135 -7.79 -5.24 -14.98
C GLU A 135 -6.64 -6.27 -15.01
N TRP A 136 -5.43 -5.95 -14.51
CA TRP A 136 -4.31 -6.90 -14.48
C TRP A 136 -4.46 -8.03 -13.47
N HIS A 137 -5.45 -7.99 -12.58
CA HIS A 137 -5.78 -9.08 -11.66
C HIS A 137 -6.57 -10.21 -12.34
N GLU A 138 -7.21 -9.94 -13.48
CA GLU A 138 -8.06 -10.92 -14.15
C GLU A 138 -7.23 -12.17 -14.52
N ASN A 139 -7.66 -13.34 -14.04
CA ASN A 139 -6.98 -14.63 -14.24
C ASN A 139 -5.54 -14.72 -13.70
N ARG A 140 -5.18 -13.89 -12.72
CA ARG A 140 -3.93 -13.98 -11.95
C ARG A 140 -4.11 -14.76 -10.66
N VAL A 141 -3.01 -15.24 -10.10
CA VAL A 141 -2.96 -15.89 -8.79
C VAL A 141 -2.24 -15.00 -7.80
N ALA A 142 -2.96 -14.53 -6.78
CA ALA A 142 -2.45 -13.67 -5.72
C ALA A 142 -2.34 -14.43 -4.40
N ILE A 143 -1.17 -14.40 -3.77
CA ILE A 143 -1.01 -14.85 -2.38
C ILE A 143 -1.01 -13.67 -1.43
N VAL A 144 -1.83 -13.76 -0.39
CA VAL A 144 -1.88 -12.78 0.69
C VAL A 144 -1.47 -13.47 1.99
N THR A 145 -0.32 -13.06 2.55
CA THR A 145 0.16 -13.64 3.80
C THR A 145 -0.47 -12.96 5.01
N GLY A 146 -0.89 -13.72 6.03
CA GLY A 146 -1.59 -13.13 7.19
C GLY A 146 -2.99 -12.60 6.83
N ALA A 147 -3.70 -13.32 5.96
CA ALA A 147 -5.03 -12.94 5.48
C ALA A 147 -6.17 -13.40 6.40
N ASP A 148 -5.86 -13.77 7.65
CA ASP A 148 -6.84 -14.20 8.65
C ASP A 148 -7.69 -13.06 9.22
N ASN A 149 -7.21 -11.81 9.23
CA ASN A 149 -7.96 -10.67 9.77
C ASN A 149 -7.54 -9.33 9.13
N GLY A 150 -8.21 -8.25 9.56
CA GLY A 150 -7.81 -6.87 9.29
C GLY A 150 -7.58 -6.56 7.80
N ILE A 151 -6.45 -5.92 7.53
CA ILE A 151 -6.06 -5.46 6.20
C ILE A 151 -5.84 -6.67 5.27
N GLY A 152 -5.10 -7.70 5.69
CA GLY A 152 -4.85 -8.90 4.87
C GLY A 152 -6.14 -9.61 4.42
N GLN A 153 -7.14 -9.71 5.29
CA GLN A 153 -8.47 -10.22 4.92
C GLN A 153 -9.17 -9.31 3.90
N GLY A 154 -9.11 -7.99 4.10
CA GLY A 154 -9.65 -7.01 3.14
C GLY A 154 -9.00 -7.13 1.76
N THR A 155 -7.68 -7.25 1.73
CA THR A 155 -6.87 -7.41 0.53
C THR A 155 -7.20 -8.71 -0.22
N ALA A 156 -7.33 -9.84 0.49
CA ALA A 156 -7.75 -11.10 -0.12
C ALA A 156 -9.13 -11.01 -0.79
N VAL A 157 -10.09 -10.35 -0.13
CA VAL A 157 -11.43 -10.13 -0.71
C VAL A 157 -11.39 -9.16 -1.89
N ALA A 158 -10.53 -8.14 -1.85
CA ALA A 158 -10.36 -7.19 -2.95
C ALA A 158 -9.81 -7.87 -4.20
N PHE A 159 -8.77 -8.69 -4.09
CA PHE A 159 -8.25 -9.49 -5.21
C PHE A 159 -9.32 -10.41 -5.80
N ALA A 160 -10.08 -11.09 -4.94
CA ALA A 160 -11.14 -11.98 -5.37
C ALA A 160 -12.30 -11.27 -6.10
N LYS A 161 -12.55 -10.00 -5.77
CA LYS A 161 -13.54 -9.15 -6.46
C LYS A 161 -13.04 -8.59 -7.79
N ALA A 162 -11.72 -8.54 -7.96
CA ALA A 162 -11.05 -8.12 -9.19
C ALA A 162 -10.63 -9.32 -10.05
N ASP A 163 -11.35 -10.43 -9.94
CA ASP A 163 -11.18 -11.64 -10.77
C ASP A 163 -9.82 -12.36 -10.67
N ALA A 164 -9.05 -12.14 -9.60
CA ALA A 164 -7.89 -12.96 -9.26
C ALA A 164 -8.29 -14.21 -8.46
N ASP A 165 -7.56 -15.31 -8.67
CA ASP A 165 -7.51 -16.42 -7.73
C ASP A 165 -6.65 -16.06 -6.52
N VAL A 166 -7.06 -16.51 -5.33
CA VAL A 166 -6.45 -16.04 -4.08
C VAL A 166 -5.94 -17.21 -3.26
N VAL A 167 -4.71 -17.09 -2.78
CA VAL A 167 -4.07 -17.97 -1.81
C VAL A 167 -4.07 -17.25 -0.47
N ILE A 168 -4.78 -17.81 0.51
CA ILE A 168 -4.87 -17.28 1.86
C ILE A 168 -3.82 -18.02 2.69
N THR A 169 -2.90 -17.28 3.30
CA THR A 169 -2.06 -17.86 4.35
C THR A 169 -2.34 -17.20 5.69
N TYR A 170 -2.22 -18.00 6.74
CA TYR A 170 -2.46 -17.56 8.11
C TYR A 170 -1.45 -18.25 9.04
N ARG A 171 -1.18 -17.63 10.20
CA ARG A 171 -0.24 -18.19 11.19
C ARG A 171 -0.97 -18.98 12.27
N SER A 172 -1.88 -18.33 12.99
CA SER A 172 -2.51 -18.87 14.19
C SER A 172 -4.04 -18.73 14.24
N ASP A 173 -4.63 -17.76 13.54
CA ASP A 173 -6.09 -17.57 13.55
C ASP A 173 -6.78 -18.32 12.39
N GLU A 174 -6.97 -19.62 12.58
CA GLU A 174 -7.70 -20.46 11.62
C GLU A 174 -9.15 -20.00 11.43
N LYS A 175 -9.80 -19.46 12.47
CA LYS A 175 -11.19 -18.99 12.39
C LYS A 175 -11.28 -17.78 11.47
N GLY A 176 -10.37 -16.82 11.64
CA GLY A 176 -10.21 -15.68 10.75
C GLY A 176 -9.97 -16.10 9.30
N ALA A 177 -9.04 -17.04 9.08
CA ALA A 177 -8.76 -17.57 7.74
C ALA A 177 -10.00 -18.20 7.09
N LYS A 178 -10.78 -19.00 7.84
CA LYS A 178 -12.04 -19.59 7.38
C LYS A 178 -13.10 -18.53 7.04
N GLU A 179 -13.15 -17.44 7.80
CA GLU A 179 -14.05 -16.33 7.48
C GLU A 179 -13.61 -15.62 6.19
N THR A 180 -12.31 -15.35 6.02
CA THR A 180 -11.75 -14.81 4.77
C THR A 180 -12.09 -15.72 3.59
N THR A 181 -11.93 -17.03 3.73
CA THR A 181 -12.33 -18.03 2.74
C THR A 181 -13.80 -17.87 2.33
N LYS A 182 -14.73 -17.79 3.29
CA LYS A 182 -16.15 -17.60 2.99
C LYS A 182 -16.42 -16.30 2.23
N ARG A 183 -15.70 -15.22 2.58
CA ARG A 183 -15.85 -13.92 1.92
C ARG A 183 -15.32 -13.95 0.49
N VAL A 184 -14.20 -14.62 0.25
CA VAL A 184 -13.62 -14.85 -1.08
C VAL A 184 -14.52 -15.75 -1.92
N MET A 185 -15.01 -16.87 -1.38
CA MET A 185 -15.90 -17.81 -2.11
C MET A 185 -17.27 -17.22 -2.47
N LYS A 186 -17.66 -16.09 -1.86
CA LYS A 186 -18.87 -15.34 -2.26
C LYS A 186 -18.64 -14.52 -3.54
N THR A 187 -17.39 -14.32 -3.95
CA THR A 187 -17.08 -13.83 -5.30
C THR A 187 -17.11 -15.02 -6.26
N CYS A 188 -17.34 -14.81 -7.55
CA CYS A 188 -17.50 -15.89 -8.54
C CYS A 188 -16.21 -16.70 -8.83
N ARG A 189 -15.18 -16.65 -7.97
CA ARG A 189 -13.90 -17.34 -8.14
C ARG A 189 -13.91 -18.73 -7.51
N LYS A 190 -13.17 -19.65 -8.14
CA LYS A 190 -13.20 -21.09 -7.85
C LYS A 190 -12.01 -21.61 -7.06
N ALA A 191 -10.86 -20.94 -7.06
CA ALA A 191 -9.62 -21.58 -6.65
C ALA A 191 -8.98 -20.83 -5.47
N LEU A 192 -8.89 -21.56 -4.35
CA LEU A 192 -8.46 -21.07 -3.06
C LEU A 192 -7.55 -22.11 -2.41
N VAL A 193 -6.29 -21.73 -2.16
CA VAL A 193 -5.37 -22.52 -1.34
C VAL A 193 -5.26 -21.84 0.02
N VAL A 194 -5.68 -22.54 1.06
CA VAL A 194 -5.58 -22.08 2.45
C VAL A 194 -4.46 -22.86 3.12
N VAL A 195 -3.39 -22.16 3.51
CA VAL A 195 -2.21 -22.82 4.11
C VAL A 195 -1.85 -22.13 5.42
N GLN A 196 -1.85 -22.91 6.49
CA GLN A 196 -1.22 -22.50 7.73
C GLN A 196 0.29 -22.49 7.51
N ILE A 197 0.94 -21.38 7.78
CA ILE A 197 2.38 -21.24 7.62
C ILE A 197 2.97 -20.27 8.62
N TYR A 198 4.12 -20.64 9.16
CA TYR A 198 5.04 -19.66 9.71
C TYR A 198 6.04 -19.23 8.63
N VAL A 199 5.91 -18.00 8.15
CA VAL A 199 6.76 -17.44 7.07
C VAL A 199 8.25 -17.38 7.41
N GLY A 200 8.61 -17.58 8.69
CA GLY A 200 10.01 -17.69 9.12
C GLY A 200 10.64 -19.08 8.95
N ASP A 201 9.86 -20.09 8.54
CA ASP A 201 10.33 -21.46 8.26
C ASP A 201 10.43 -21.68 6.74
N GLU A 202 11.65 -21.77 6.23
CA GLU A 202 11.96 -21.92 4.81
C GLU A 202 11.35 -23.20 4.18
N SER A 203 11.26 -24.29 4.95
CA SER A 203 10.69 -25.54 4.47
C SER A 203 9.18 -25.42 4.24
N GLN A 204 8.48 -24.69 5.12
CA GLN A 204 7.06 -24.44 4.97
C GLN A 204 6.78 -23.48 3.82
N VAL A 205 7.65 -22.49 3.61
CA VAL A 205 7.56 -21.58 2.45
C VAL A 205 7.70 -22.37 1.16
N LYS A 206 8.71 -23.25 1.06
CA LYS A 206 8.88 -24.10 -0.13
C LYS A 206 7.63 -24.96 -0.42
N ASN A 207 7.11 -25.63 0.61
CA ASN A 207 5.89 -26.46 0.47
C ASN A 207 4.66 -25.65 0.05
N LEU A 208 4.57 -24.39 0.46
CA LEU A 208 3.51 -23.47 0.05
C LEU A 208 3.62 -23.17 -1.46
N PHE A 209 4.80 -22.81 -1.95
CA PHE A 209 5.02 -22.59 -3.38
C PHE A 209 4.74 -23.85 -4.20
N ASP A 210 5.17 -25.03 -3.74
CA ASP A 210 4.90 -26.30 -4.41
C ASP A 210 3.39 -26.57 -4.54
N LYS A 211 2.61 -26.29 -3.48
CA LYS A 211 1.13 -26.39 -3.52
C LYS A 211 0.50 -25.40 -4.50
N ILE A 212 0.96 -24.15 -4.49
CA ILE A 212 0.45 -23.11 -5.40
C ILE A 212 0.73 -23.49 -6.86
N LEU A 213 1.94 -23.94 -7.15
CA LEU A 213 2.31 -24.37 -8.50
C LEU A 213 1.61 -25.67 -8.91
N SER A 214 1.31 -26.57 -7.98
CA SER A 214 0.50 -27.76 -8.26
C SER A 214 -0.95 -27.41 -8.62
N GLU A 215 -1.56 -26.47 -7.90
CA GLU A 215 -2.97 -26.12 -8.07
C GLU A 215 -3.17 -25.16 -9.26
N PHE A 216 -2.39 -24.09 -9.30
CA PHE A 216 -2.61 -22.98 -10.23
C PHE A 216 -1.61 -22.95 -11.39
N LYS A 217 -0.51 -23.72 -11.31
CA LYS A 217 0.60 -23.70 -12.29
C LYS A 217 1.36 -22.37 -12.40
N ARG A 218 0.97 -21.36 -11.63
CA ARG A 218 1.54 -20.01 -11.64
C ARG A 218 1.35 -19.33 -10.29
N LEU A 219 2.20 -18.34 -10.02
CA LEU A 219 1.97 -17.32 -9.01
C LEU A 219 2.36 -15.98 -9.62
N ASP A 220 1.48 -14.99 -9.52
CA ASP A 220 1.67 -13.69 -10.17
C ASP A 220 1.90 -12.57 -9.16
N ILE A 221 1.25 -12.65 -8.00
CA ILE A 221 1.18 -11.55 -7.04
C ILE A 221 1.48 -12.08 -5.65
N LEU A 222 2.46 -11.49 -4.96
CA LEU A 222 2.79 -11.80 -3.56
C LEU A 222 2.57 -10.54 -2.71
N VAL A 223 1.57 -10.61 -1.83
CA VAL A 223 1.33 -9.59 -0.80
C VAL A 223 1.88 -10.10 0.53
N ASN A 224 2.99 -9.50 0.96
CA ASN A 224 3.63 -9.83 2.21
C ASN A 224 3.01 -9.00 3.35
N HIS A 225 1.99 -9.53 4.00
CA HIS A 225 1.26 -8.86 5.08
C HIS A 225 1.45 -9.53 6.46
N ALA A 226 2.05 -10.72 6.52
CA ALA A 226 2.50 -11.33 7.75
C ALA A 226 3.82 -10.71 8.26
N GLY A 227 3.73 -9.79 9.23
CA GLY A 227 4.89 -9.18 9.88
C GLY A 227 5.64 -10.12 10.83
N LYS A 228 6.98 -9.99 10.88
CA LYS A 228 7.80 -10.49 12.00
C LYS A 228 7.79 -9.46 13.11
N LEU A 229 7.01 -9.65 14.16
CA LEU A 229 7.30 -9.01 15.45
C LEU A 229 8.54 -9.68 16.03
N LYS A 230 9.68 -9.00 15.94
CA LYS A 230 10.83 -9.32 16.79
C LYS A 230 10.51 -8.74 18.16
N TYR A 231 10.31 -9.61 19.15
CA TYR A 231 10.43 -9.25 20.56
C TYR A 231 11.91 -9.05 20.91
#